data_AF-A0A662GMG4-F1
#
_entry.id   AF-A0A662GMG4-F1
#
_cell.length_a   1.000
_cell.length_b   1.000
_cell.length_c   1.000
_cell.angle_alpha   90.00
_cell.angle_beta   90.00
_cell.angle_gamma   90.00
#
_symmetry.space_group_name_H-M   'P 1'
#
loop_
_entity.id
_entity.type
_entity.pdbx_description
1 polymer ?
#
loop_
_entity_poly.entity_id
_entity_poly.type
_entity_poly.pdbx_seq_one_letter_code
_entity_poly.pdbx_strand_id
1 'polypeptide(L)'
;MYEYFSNLRVPRVLIGTSPFIAGGQFGLRAWEYYRRFVGKSEEVAEIIEYCVDLGVKGVQVLAYDYIVEAVKKAMDKTGIDLFVVGTLIPEDPQESLKLLIDINCRIGLVHGMLTTPRSLREVGRHLRLIEEADIIPGVALHNISALEAILKEYPQIEVVMAPVNIEGIFMNNKEKSLELLEKSGRFIIAKKVLGAGRIEPERALKYVFSLSFVKSVAIGVASRKEAEETFTIAWRILGVKGDISRDLSGTE
;
A
#
# COMPACT_ATOMS: atom_id res chain seq x y z
N MET A 1 -4.65 14.64 -6.38
CA MET A 1 -5.05 13.71 -5.28
C MET A 1 -5.23 12.27 -5.74
N TYR A 2 -5.70 12.04 -6.97
CA TYR A 2 -5.96 10.70 -7.50
C TYR A 2 -5.19 10.49 -8.81
N GLU A 3 -4.94 9.23 -9.15
CA GLU A 3 -4.61 8.77 -10.50
C GLU A 3 -5.74 7.90 -11.01
N TYR A 4 -5.90 7.81 -12.33
CA TYR A 4 -6.87 6.93 -12.95
C TYR A 4 -6.23 5.60 -13.30
N PHE A 5 -6.88 4.52 -12.89
CA PHE A 5 -6.58 3.16 -13.33
C PHE A 5 -7.87 2.57 -13.89
N SER A 6 -7.94 2.43 -15.23
CA SER A 6 -9.19 2.11 -15.91
C SER A 6 -10.30 3.10 -15.51
N ASN A 7 -11.40 2.63 -14.93
CA ASN A 7 -12.50 3.45 -14.40
C ASN A 7 -12.35 3.79 -12.89
N LEU A 8 -11.28 3.35 -12.23
CA LEU A 8 -11.05 3.61 -10.81
C LEU A 8 -10.26 4.90 -10.59
N ARG A 9 -10.71 5.69 -9.60
CA ARG A 9 -9.96 6.80 -9.02
C ARG A 9 -9.14 6.29 -7.83
N VAL A 10 -7.87 6.02 -8.07
CA VAL A 10 -6.96 5.50 -7.03
C VAL A 10 -6.29 6.67 -6.32
N PRO A 11 -6.35 6.77 -4.97
CA PRO A 11 -5.63 7.81 -4.25
C PRO A 11 -4.12 7.73 -4.50
N ARG A 12 -3.47 8.88 -4.68
CA ARG A 12 -2.01 8.94 -4.87
C ARG A 12 -1.24 8.58 -3.61
N VAL A 13 -1.88 8.63 -2.45
CA VAL A 13 -1.30 8.34 -1.14
C VAL A 13 -2.22 7.38 -0.39
N LEU A 14 -1.65 6.29 0.10
CA LEU A 14 -2.31 5.24 0.87
C LEU A 14 -1.61 5.08 2.22
N ILE A 15 -2.39 4.81 3.27
CA ILE A 15 -1.87 4.38 4.57
C ILE A 15 -1.34 2.95 4.44
N GLY A 16 -0.05 2.72 4.65
CA GLY A 16 0.54 1.38 4.63
C GLY A 16 0.48 0.71 6.00
N THR A 17 -0.01 -0.53 6.09
CA THR A 17 -0.21 -1.20 7.39
C THR A 17 1.00 -1.99 7.90
N SER A 18 2.14 -1.94 7.20
CA SER A 18 3.34 -2.70 7.61
C SER A 18 3.85 -2.40 9.04
N PRO A 19 3.81 -1.16 9.57
CA PRO A 19 4.17 -0.91 10.96
C PRO A 19 3.29 -1.68 11.95
N PHE A 20 2.01 -1.85 11.64
CA PHE A 20 1.04 -2.50 12.54
C PHE A 20 1.29 -4.00 12.72
N ILE A 21 1.94 -4.65 11.74
CA ILE A 21 2.40 -6.05 11.86
C ILE A 21 3.81 -6.19 12.42
N ALA A 22 4.44 -5.10 12.86
CA ALA A 22 5.80 -5.11 13.39
C ALA A 22 6.84 -5.76 12.44
N GLY A 23 6.75 -5.49 11.14
CA GLY A 23 7.61 -6.14 10.15
C GLY A 23 9.11 -5.97 10.46
N GLY A 24 9.89 -7.06 10.34
CA GLY A 24 11.32 -7.07 10.74
C GLY A 24 12.22 -6.02 10.07
N GLN A 25 11.77 -5.41 8.96
CA GLN A 25 12.46 -4.30 8.29
C GLN A 25 12.69 -3.05 9.17
N PHE A 26 11.93 -2.91 10.27
CA PHE A 26 12.04 -1.79 11.20
C PHE A 26 13.12 -1.95 12.27
N GLY A 27 13.82 -3.10 12.33
CA GLY A 27 14.85 -3.36 13.33
C GLY A 27 14.29 -3.34 14.75
N LEU A 28 14.99 -2.72 15.70
CA LEU A 28 14.57 -2.67 17.11
C LEU A 28 13.18 -2.04 17.33
N ARG A 29 12.78 -1.08 16.48
CA ARG A 29 11.43 -0.47 16.53
C ARG A 29 10.31 -1.48 16.27
N ALA A 30 10.59 -2.59 15.61
CA ALA A 30 9.61 -3.67 15.44
C ALA A 30 9.09 -4.17 16.78
N TRP A 31 9.93 -4.20 17.83
CA TRP A 31 9.48 -4.63 19.16
C TRP A 31 8.49 -3.65 19.79
N GLU A 32 8.74 -2.35 19.65
CA GLU A 32 7.81 -1.31 20.10
C GLU A 32 6.49 -1.37 19.34
N TYR A 33 6.57 -1.53 18.01
CA TYR A 33 5.39 -1.70 17.15
C TYR A 33 4.61 -2.96 17.49
N TYR A 34 5.30 -4.07 17.78
CA TYR A 34 4.67 -5.32 18.19
C TYR A 34 3.84 -5.12 19.45
N ARG A 35 4.45 -4.53 20.48
CA ARG A 35 3.76 -4.27 21.75
C ARG A 35 2.58 -3.32 21.60
N ARG A 36 2.64 -2.39 20.65
CA ARG A 36 1.59 -1.38 20.47
C ARG A 36 0.45 -1.85 19.57
N PHE A 37 0.73 -2.55 18.48
CA PHE A 37 -0.25 -2.75 17.41
C PHE A 37 -0.69 -4.19 17.18
N VAL A 38 0.18 -5.17 17.40
CA VAL A 38 -0.13 -6.55 17.02
C VAL A 38 -1.27 -7.09 17.88
N GLY A 39 -2.37 -7.47 17.23
CA GLY A 39 -3.60 -7.94 17.87
C GLY A 39 -4.41 -6.84 18.58
N LYS A 40 -4.14 -5.55 18.31
CA LYS A 40 -4.76 -4.41 18.99
C LYS A 40 -5.44 -3.50 17.99
N SER A 41 -6.63 -3.88 17.55
CA SER A 41 -7.34 -3.18 16.48
C SER A 41 -7.71 -1.74 16.85
N GLU A 42 -7.96 -1.42 18.12
CA GLU A 42 -8.21 -0.05 18.60
C GLU A 42 -7.01 0.87 18.39
N GLU A 43 -5.81 0.41 18.74
CA GLU A 43 -4.56 1.18 18.60
C GLU A 43 -4.21 1.43 17.14
N VAL A 44 -4.51 0.45 16.27
CA VAL A 44 -4.34 0.59 14.83
C VAL A 44 -5.39 1.55 14.25
N ALA A 45 -6.65 1.41 14.66
CA ALA A 45 -7.75 2.26 14.20
C ALA A 45 -7.50 3.72 14.53
N GLU A 46 -7.00 4.02 15.74
CA GLU A 46 -6.66 5.38 16.15
C GLU A 46 -5.66 6.06 15.19
N ILE A 47 -4.64 5.33 14.73
CA ILE A 47 -3.67 5.86 13.77
C ILE A 47 -4.31 6.05 12.39
N ILE A 48 -5.12 5.08 11.93
CA ILE A 48 -5.81 5.17 10.64
C ILE A 48 -6.78 6.36 10.65
N GLU A 49 -7.63 6.48 11.67
CA GLU A 49 -8.55 7.61 11.90
C GLU A 49 -7.84 8.95 11.77
N TYR A 50 -6.72 9.11 12.49
CA TYR A 50 -5.94 10.34 12.43
C TYR A 50 -5.37 10.62 11.03
N CYS A 51 -4.98 9.59 10.28
CA CYS A 51 -4.56 9.76 8.88
C CYS A 51 -5.74 10.16 7.97
N VAL A 52 -6.94 9.65 8.23
CA VAL A 52 -8.17 10.04 7.50
C VAL A 52 -8.51 11.50 7.78
N ASP A 53 -8.38 11.95 9.03
CA ASP A 53 -8.58 13.37 9.42
C ASP A 53 -7.59 14.30 8.72
N LEU A 54 -6.37 13.80 8.42
CA LEU A 54 -5.38 14.50 7.59
C LEU A 54 -5.70 14.42 6.09
N GLY A 55 -6.82 13.85 5.68
CA GLY A 55 -7.29 13.81 4.29
C GLY A 55 -6.81 12.60 3.48
N VAL A 56 -6.20 11.59 4.11
CA VAL A 56 -5.86 10.35 3.39
C VAL A 56 -7.13 9.55 3.13
N LYS A 57 -7.37 9.18 1.86
CA LYS A 57 -8.60 8.50 1.41
C LYS A 57 -8.38 7.06 0.95
N GLY A 58 -7.24 6.47 1.27
CA GLY A 58 -6.96 5.08 0.92
C GLY A 58 -5.98 4.41 1.85
N VAL A 59 -6.04 3.07 1.87
CA VAL A 59 -5.25 2.22 2.75
C VAL A 59 -4.77 1.00 1.99
N GLN A 60 -3.51 0.63 2.21
CA GLN A 60 -2.93 -0.64 1.79
C GLN A 60 -2.93 -1.59 2.98
N VAL A 61 -3.73 -2.66 2.89
CA VAL A 61 -4.01 -3.59 3.97
C VAL A 61 -3.29 -4.92 3.74
N LEU A 62 -2.62 -5.42 4.78
CA LEU A 62 -2.30 -6.84 4.94
C LEU A 62 -3.47 -7.49 5.68
N ALA A 63 -4.06 -8.54 5.10
CA ALA A 63 -5.34 -9.11 5.53
C ALA A 63 -5.25 -9.95 6.83
N TYR A 64 -4.78 -9.33 7.91
CA TYR A 64 -4.92 -9.84 9.27
C TYR A 64 -6.23 -9.34 9.87
N ASP A 65 -6.92 -10.20 10.61
CA ASP A 65 -8.19 -9.94 11.30
C ASP A 65 -8.21 -8.59 12.04
N TYR A 66 -7.24 -8.33 12.93
CA TYR A 66 -7.20 -7.10 13.74
C TYR A 66 -6.92 -5.84 12.91
N ILE A 67 -6.27 -5.96 11.75
CA ILE A 67 -6.03 -4.82 10.85
C ILE A 67 -7.30 -4.49 10.08
N VAL A 68 -7.99 -5.52 9.58
CA VAL A 68 -9.25 -5.36 8.86
C VAL A 68 -10.33 -4.82 9.79
N GLU A 69 -10.38 -5.31 11.02
CA GLU A 69 -11.24 -4.75 12.07
C GLU A 69 -10.90 -3.27 12.35
N ALA A 70 -9.62 -2.92 12.43
CA ALA A 70 -9.19 -1.54 12.64
C ALA A 70 -9.59 -0.61 11.49
N VAL A 71 -9.50 -1.08 10.23
CA VAL A 71 -9.96 -0.33 9.06
C VAL A 71 -11.47 -0.11 9.12
N LYS A 72 -12.26 -1.13 9.46
CA LYS A 72 -13.72 -1.00 9.66
C LYS A 72 -14.03 0.05 10.73
N LYS A 73 -13.41 -0.06 11.92
CA LYS A 73 -13.56 0.92 13.01
C LYS A 73 -13.25 2.35 12.56
N ALA A 74 -12.17 2.53 11.78
CA ALA A 74 -11.80 3.85 11.27
C ALA A 74 -12.82 4.39 10.24
N MET A 75 -13.30 3.56 9.32
CA MET A 75 -14.36 3.94 8.38
C MET A 75 -15.65 4.32 9.12
N ASP A 76 -16.07 3.51 10.10
CA ASP A 76 -17.29 3.75 10.89
C ASP A 76 -17.22 5.06 11.67
N LYS A 77 -16.09 5.33 12.34
CA LYS A 77 -15.94 6.56 13.14
C LYS A 77 -15.80 7.82 12.29
N THR A 78 -15.12 7.74 11.15
CA THR A 78 -14.86 8.90 10.29
C THR A 78 -15.97 9.14 9.27
N GLY A 79 -16.80 8.14 9.00
CA GLY A 79 -17.81 8.16 7.94
C GLY A 79 -17.22 8.13 6.52
N ILE A 80 -15.92 7.81 6.38
CA ILE A 80 -15.22 7.81 5.10
C ILE A 80 -15.04 6.38 4.59
N ASP A 81 -15.59 6.09 3.41
CA ASP A 81 -15.29 4.87 2.66
C ASP A 81 -13.88 4.98 2.06
N LEU A 82 -12.90 4.30 2.67
CA LEU A 82 -11.52 4.31 2.20
C LEU A 82 -11.35 3.44 0.95
N PHE A 83 -10.55 3.92 0.00
CA PHE A 83 -10.09 3.07 -1.10
C PHE A 83 -9.12 2.00 -0.59
N VAL A 84 -9.52 0.74 -0.63
CA VAL A 84 -8.72 -0.38 -0.10
C VAL A 84 -7.93 -1.09 -1.19
N VAL A 85 -6.61 -1.17 -0.98
CA VAL A 85 -5.68 -2.06 -1.68
C VAL A 85 -5.27 -3.19 -0.74
N GLY A 86 -5.81 -4.38 -0.92
CA GLY A 86 -5.57 -5.53 -0.07
C GLY A 86 -4.37 -6.36 -0.52
N THR A 87 -3.70 -7.04 0.40
CA THR A 87 -2.70 -8.06 0.10
C THR A 87 -3.05 -9.33 0.87
N LEU A 88 -3.19 -10.44 0.15
CA LEU A 88 -3.50 -11.74 0.75
C LEU A 88 -2.33 -12.20 1.61
N ILE A 89 -2.62 -12.83 2.74
CA ILE A 89 -1.62 -13.49 3.59
C ILE A 89 -1.38 -14.90 3.03
N PRO A 90 -0.13 -15.29 2.71
CA PRO A 90 0.17 -16.58 2.08
C PRO A 90 -0.26 -17.81 2.86
N GLU A 91 -0.27 -17.71 4.19
CA GLU A 91 -0.60 -18.81 5.10
C GLU A 91 -2.07 -19.24 4.99
N ASP A 92 -2.98 -18.28 4.80
CA ASP A 92 -4.40 -18.53 4.58
C ASP A 92 -4.99 -17.52 3.58
N PRO A 93 -4.82 -17.74 2.27
CA PRO A 93 -5.29 -16.82 1.25
C PRO A 93 -6.81 -16.75 1.12
N GLN A 94 -7.52 -17.82 1.50
CA GLN A 94 -8.98 -17.88 1.43
C GLN A 94 -9.60 -17.01 2.52
N GLU A 95 -9.12 -17.15 3.75
CA GLU A 95 -9.60 -16.30 4.83
C GLU A 95 -9.18 -14.85 4.62
N SER A 96 -7.96 -14.62 4.13
CA SER A 96 -7.51 -13.29 3.71
C SER A 96 -8.46 -12.65 2.70
N LEU A 97 -8.91 -13.41 1.70
CA LEU A 97 -9.81 -12.90 0.68
C LEU A 97 -11.18 -12.51 1.26
N LYS A 98 -11.76 -13.33 2.15
CA LYS A 98 -13.02 -12.99 2.83
C LYS A 98 -12.89 -11.68 3.60
N LEU A 99 -11.81 -11.54 4.37
CA LEU A 99 -11.53 -10.31 5.12
C LEU A 99 -11.40 -9.07 4.22
N LEU A 100 -10.85 -9.23 3.01
CA LEU A 100 -10.72 -8.14 2.05
C LEU A 100 -12.06 -7.79 1.39
N ILE A 101 -12.91 -8.78 1.07
CA ILE A 101 -14.27 -8.56 0.57
C ILE A 101 -15.08 -7.76 1.60
N ASP A 102 -14.93 -8.12 2.87
CA ASP A 102 -15.58 -7.51 4.03
C ASP A 102 -15.31 -5.99 4.20
N ILE A 103 -14.21 -5.48 3.62
CA ILE A 103 -13.85 -4.06 3.61
C ILE A 103 -13.84 -3.50 2.19
N ASN A 104 -14.59 -4.12 1.28
CA ASN A 104 -14.84 -3.60 -0.06
C ASN A 104 -13.56 -3.38 -0.87
N CYS A 105 -12.57 -4.28 -0.72
CA CYS A 105 -11.29 -4.21 -1.39
C CYS A 105 -11.44 -4.06 -2.91
N ARG A 106 -10.76 -3.07 -3.49
CA ARG A 106 -10.83 -2.76 -4.94
C ARG A 106 -9.71 -3.40 -5.73
N ILE A 107 -8.52 -3.48 -5.14
CA ILE A 107 -7.32 -4.06 -5.74
C ILE A 107 -6.74 -5.07 -4.76
N GLY A 108 -6.67 -6.33 -5.17
CA GLY A 108 -6.10 -7.42 -4.39
C GLY A 108 -4.72 -7.77 -4.90
N LEU A 109 -3.76 -7.93 -3.99
CA LEU A 109 -2.36 -8.19 -4.34
C LEU A 109 -1.94 -9.57 -3.87
N VAL A 110 -1.28 -10.32 -4.75
CA VAL A 110 -0.48 -11.48 -4.36
C VAL A 110 0.69 -11.01 -3.50
N HIS A 111 0.91 -11.65 -2.35
CA HIS A 111 1.96 -11.27 -1.42
C HIS A 111 3.37 -11.38 -2.04
N GLY A 112 4.25 -10.43 -1.69
CA GLY A 112 5.61 -10.37 -2.23
C GLY A 112 6.54 -11.52 -1.85
N MET A 113 6.12 -12.37 -0.91
CA MET A 113 6.81 -13.62 -0.58
C MET A 113 6.63 -14.68 -1.68
N LEU A 114 5.47 -14.70 -2.34
CA LEU A 114 5.14 -15.68 -3.36
C LEU A 114 5.56 -15.24 -4.76
N THR A 115 5.79 -13.95 -4.98
CA THR A 115 6.08 -13.39 -6.30
C THR A 115 7.54 -13.59 -6.68
N THR A 116 7.89 -14.85 -6.95
CA THR A 116 9.22 -15.27 -7.38
C THR A 116 9.10 -16.16 -8.61
N PRO A 117 10.15 -16.28 -9.45
CA PRO A 117 10.11 -17.16 -10.62
C PRO A 117 9.87 -18.65 -10.27
N ARG A 118 10.16 -19.07 -9.03
CA ARG A 118 9.98 -20.46 -8.58
C ARG A 118 8.54 -20.76 -8.13
N SER A 119 7.74 -19.74 -7.91
CA SER A 119 6.41 -19.83 -7.29
C SER A 119 5.31 -19.36 -8.25
N LEU A 120 5.58 -19.31 -9.55
CA LEU A 120 4.63 -18.86 -10.58
C LEU A 120 3.25 -19.53 -10.45
N ARG A 121 3.23 -20.86 -10.26
CA ARG A 121 1.98 -21.61 -10.07
C ARG A 121 1.16 -21.08 -8.88
N GLU A 122 1.79 -20.78 -7.76
CA GLU A 122 1.13 -20.24 -6.58
C GLU A 122 0.68 -18.78 -6.81
N VAL A 123 1.48 -17.97 -7.51
CA VAL A 123 1.05 -16.64 -7.97
C VAL A 123 -0.24 -16.74 -8.78
N GLY A 124 -0.29 -17.64 -9.77
CA GLY A 124 -1.49 -17.87 -10.58
C GLY A 124 -2.70 -18.35 -9.77
N ARG A 125 -2.50 -19.15 -8.71
CA ARG A 125 -3.59 -19.54 -7.80
C ARG A 125 -4.17 -18.33 -7.07
N HIS A 126 -3.32 -17.46 -6.52
CA HIS A 126 -3.78 -16.28 -5.81
C HIS A 126 -4.43 -15.25 -6.74
N LEU A 127 -3.90 -15.06 -7.95
CA LEU A 127 -4.50 -14.17 -8.95
C LEU A 127 -5.93 -14.59 -9.28
N ARG A 128 -6.15 -15.89 -9.52
CA ARG A 128 -7.51 -16.43 -9.78
C ARG A 128 -8.45 -16.21 -8.60
N LEU A 129 -7.98 -16.44 -7.38
CA LEU A 129 -8.80 -16.19 -6.18
C LEU A 129 -9.25 -14.73 -6.08
N ILE A 130 -8.37 -13.79 -6.39
CA ILE A 130 -8.69 -12.36 -6.36
C ILE A 130 -9.69 -12.02 -7.48
N GLU A 131 -9.45 -12.53 -8.69
CA GLU A 131 -10.29 -12.28 -9.87
C GLU A 131 -11.70 -12.90 -9.72
N GLU A 132 -11.82 -14.12 -9.18
CA GLU A 132 -13.11 -14.80 -8.91
C GLU A 132 -13.97 -14.06 -7.87
N ALA A 133 -13.38 -13.15 -7.10
CA ALA A 133 -14.09 -12.30 -6.13
C ALA A 133 -14.43 -10.90 -6.69
N ASP A 134 -14.33 -10.69 -8.01
CA ASP A 134 -14.54 -9.40 -8.68
C ASP A 134 -13.61 -8.27 -8.17
N ILE A 135 -12.44 -8.64 -7.65
CA ILE A 135 -11.40 -7.72 -7.21
C ILE A 135 -10.32 -7.65 -8.30
N ILE A 136 -9.78 -6.45 -8.56
CA ILE A 136 -8.71 -6.28 -9.56
C ILE A 136 -7.43 -6.97 -9.08
N PRO A 137 -6.90 -7.96 -9.82
CA PRO A 137 -5.72 -8.70 -9.40
C PRO A 137 -4.43 -7.93 -9.71
N GLY A 138 -3.53 -7.92 -8.73
CA GLY A 138 -2.18 -7.36 -8.85
C GLY A 138 -1.16 -8.16 -8.07
N VAL A 139 0.09 -7.70 -8.08
CA VAL A 139 1.19 -8.35 -7.35
C VAL A 139 1.97 -7.36 -6.51
N ALA A 140 2.31 -7.74 -5.29
CA ALA A 140 3.32 -7.04 -4.49
C ALA A 140 4.68 -7.71 -4.75
N LEU A 141 5.78 -6.96 -4.75
CA LEU A 141 7.13 -7.50 -4.95
C LEU A 141 8.00 -7.27 -3.71
N HIS A 142 8.78 -8.28 -3.35
CA HIS A 142 9.97 -8.13 -2.48
C HIS A 142 11.25 -8.03 -3.30
N ASN A 143 11.30 -8.70 -4.45
CA ASN A 143 12.40 -8.61 -5.41
C ASN A 143 11.86 -8.20 -6.79
N ILE A 144 12.24 -7.01 -7.24
CA ILE A 144 11.75 -6.44 -8.50
C ILE A 144 12.25 -7.22 -9.73
N SER A 145 13.38 -7.92 -9.61
CA SER A 145 13.91 -8.74 -10.72
C SER A 145 12.99 -9.92 -11.08
N ALA A 146 12.00 -10.25 -10.25
CA ALA A 146 11.00 -11.27 -10.57
C ALA A 146 9.95 -10.76 -11.57
N LEU A 147 9.79 -9.45 -11.72
CA LEU A 147 8.68 -8.84 -12.47
C LEU A 147 8.58 -9.35 -13.91
N GLU A 148 9.70 -9.42 -14.64
CA GLU A 148 9.69 -9.90 -16.03
C GLU A 148 9.18 -11.35 -16.14
N ALA A 149 9.61 -12.24 -15.24
CA ALA A 149 9.16 -13.62 -15.24
C ALA A 149 7.67 -13.72 -14.87
N ILE A 150 7.21 -12.93 -13.90
CA ILE A 150 5.80 -12.87 -13.52
C ILE A 150 4.94 -12.37 -14.70
N LEU A 151 5.31 -11.26 -15.34
CA LEU A 151 4.54 -10.69 -16.44
C LEU A 151 4.61 -11.52 -17.73
N LYS A 152 5.67 -12.30 -17.93
CA LYS A 152 5.75 -13.25 -19.04
C LYS A 152 4.71 -14.36 -18.90
N GLU A 153 4.53 -14.88 -17.68
CA GLU A 153 3.56 -15.93 -17.40
C GLU A 153 2.13 -15.39 -17.25
N TYR A 154 2.00 -14.20 -16.65
CA TYR A 154 0.72 -13.55 -16.32
C TYR A 154 0.69 -12.11 -16.88
N PRO A 155 0.59 -11.95 -18.22
CA PRO A 155 0.62 -10.64 -18.87
C PRO A 155 -0.58 -9.75 -18.55
N GLN A 156 -1.66 -10.32 -17.99
CA GLN A 156 -2.87 -9.59 -17.59
C GLN A 156 -2.70 -8.78 -16.29
N ILE A 157 -1.61 -8.95 -15.54
CA ILE A 157 -1.41 -8.21 -14.27
C ILE A 157 -1.19 -6.72 -14.54
N GLU A 158 -2.17 -5.88 -14.21
CA GLU A 158 -2.08 -4.43 -14.47
C GLU A 158 -1.55 -3.61 -13.29
N VAL A 159 -1.62 -4.13 -12.07
CA VAL A 159 -1.18 -3.43 -10.86
C VAL A 159 0.02 -4.10 -10.21
N VAL A 160 1.06 -3.32 -9.94
CA VAL A 160 2.29 -3.79 -9.30
C VAL A 160 2.63 -2.90 -8.11
N MET A 161 2.78 -3.49 -6.92
CA MET A 161 3.28 -2.81 -5.74
C MET A 161 4.73 -3.18 -5.44
N ALA A 162 5.67 -2.24 -5.47
CA ALA A 162 7.10 -2.53 -5.37
C ALA A 162 7.84 -1.54 -4.44
N PRO A 163 8.98 -1.93 -3.84
CA PRO A 163 9.82 -0.98 -3.11
C PRO A 163 10.40 0.07 -4.09
N VAL A 164 10.18 1.35 -3.83
CA VAL A 164 10.78 2.44 -4.62
C VAL A 164 11.18 3.56 -3.67
N ASN A 165 12.46 3.92 -3.62
CA ASN A 165 12.97 5.03 -2.84
C ASN A 165 14.30 5.57 -3.38
N ILE A 166 14.67 6.78 -2.94
CA ILE A 166 15.84 7.50 -3.45
C ILE A 166 17.16 6.78 -3.17
N GLU A 167 17.24 5.95 -2.14
CA GLU A 167 18.46 5.24 -1.73
C GLU A 167 18.56 3.81 -2.27
N GLY A 168 17.56 3.31 -3.00
CA GLY A 168 17.57 1.92 -3.49
C GLY A 168 17.37 0.86 -2.40
N ILE A 169 16.97 1.25 -1.19
CA ILE A 169 16.81 0.33 -0.07
C ILE A 169 15.70 -0.67 -0.41
N PHE A 170 16.00 -1.97 -0.28
CA PHE A 170 15.13 -3.09 -0.66
C PHE A 170 14.88 -3.24 -2.18
N MET A 171 15.64 -2.55 -3.04
CA MET A 171 15.50 -2.64 -4.50
C MET A 171 16.56 -3.54 -5.15
N ASN A 172 17.50 -4.09 -4.39
CA ASN A 172 18.71 -4.77 -4.89
C ASN A 172 19.55 -3.81 -5.76
N ASN A 173 19.33 -3.81 -7.08
CA ASN A 173 19.90 -2.83 -7.99
C ASN A 173 18.85 -1.77 -8.31
N LYS A 174 19.08 -0.54 -7.87
CA LYS A 174 18.11 0.56 -7.96
C LYS A 174 17.81 0.92 -9.42
N GLU A 175 18.83 1.18 -10.22
CA GLU A 175 18.70 1.66 -11.60
C GLU A 175 17.95 0.64 -12.45
N LYS A 176 18.37 -0.64 -12.40
CA LYS A 176 17.70 -1.73 -13.10
C LYS A 176 16.27 -1.92 -12.63
N SER A 177 16.01 -1.78 -11.33
CA SER A 177 14.66 -1.92 -10.79
C SER A 177 13.72 -0.81 -11.26
N LEU A 178 14.20 0.44 -11.33
CA LEU A 178 13.43 1.57 -11.86
C LEU A 178 13.13 1.36 -13.34
N GLU A 179 14.13 0.95 -14.13
CA GLU A 179 13.96 0.65 -15.55
C GLU A 179 12.93 -0.46 -15.79
N LEU A 180 12.97 -1.55 -15.00
CA LEU A 180 12.00 -2.64 -15.08
C LEU A 180 10.57 -2.19 -14.75
N LEU A 181 10.41 -1.40 -13.69
CA LEU A 181 9.09 -0.88 -13.29
C LEU A 181 8.53 0.08 -14.34
N GLU A 182 9.35 0.99 -14.87
CA GLU A 182 8.96 1.94 -15.90
C GLU A 182 8.56 1.23 -17.21
N LYS A 183 9.41 0.32 -17.70
CA LYS A 183 9.15 -0.44 -18.94
C LYS A 183 7.96 -1.39 -18.83
N SER A 184 7.56 -1.78 -17.62
CA SER A 184 6.44 -2.70 -17.43
C SER A 184 5.10 -2.13 -17.89
N GLY A 185 4.97 -0.80 -17.95
CA GLY A 185 3.73 -0.10 -18.32
C GLY A 185 2.58 -0.31 -17.33
N ARG A 186 2.85 -0.85 -16.14
CA ARG A 186 1.83 -1.18 -15.13
C ARG A 186 1.52 -0.01 -14.21
N PHE A 187 0.38 -0.07 -13.54
CA PHE A 187 0.02 0.87 -12.48
C PHE A 187 0.89 0.59 -11.25
N ILE A 188 1.92 1.42 -11.03
CA ILE A 188 2.88 1.20 -9.95
C ILE A 188 2.43 1.87 -8.65
N ILE A 189 2.31 1.05 -7.61
CA ILE A 189 2.16 1.50 -6.22
C ILE A 189 3.52 1.37 -5.53
N ALA A 190 4.17 2.47 -5.22
CA ALA A 190 5.45 2.45 -4.52
C ALA A 190 5.22 2.20 -3.01
N LYS A 191 5.89 1.19 -2.45
CA LYS A 191 5.96 0.95 -1.01
C LYS A 191 7.38 1.18 -0.49
N LYS A 192 7.53 1.20 0.84
CA LYS A 192 8.81 1.40 1.53
C LYS A 192 9.54 2.67 1.06
N VAL A 193 8.79 3.71 0.72
CA VAL A 193 9.33 4.97 0.19
C VAL A 193 10.29 5.65 1.18
N LEU A 194 10.06 5.46 2.48
CA LEU A 194 10.90 5.98 3.57
C LEU A 194 12.09 5.06 3.94
N GLY A 195 12.34 3.97 3.20
CA GLY A 195 13.44 3.04 3.52
C GLY A 195 13.30 2.37 4.90
N ALA A 196 12.06 2.13 5.35
CA ALA A 196 11.70 1.78 6.72
C ALA A 196 12.19 2.82 7.74
N GLY A 197 11.90 4.10 7.48
CA GLY A 197 12.21 5.24 8.34
C GLY A 197 13.68 5.66 8.35
N ARG A 198 14.45 5.27 7.34
CA ARG A 198 15.86 5.68 7.15
C ARG A 198 16.02 6.92 6.28
N ILE A 199 14.96 7.27 5.54
CA ILE A 199 14.94 8.38 4.60
C ILE A 199 13.91 9.39 5.11
N GLU A 200 14.31 10.66 5.17
CA GLU A 200 13.46 11.77 5.58
C GLU A 200 12.23 11.90 4.64
N PRO A 201 11.02 12.17 5.16
CA PRO A 201 9.78 12.17 4.37
C PRO A 201 9.78 13.10 3.15
N GLU A 202 10.20 14.36 3.28
CA GLU A 202 10.20 15.32 2.17
C GLU A 202 11.13 14.88 1.04
N ARG A 203 12.33 14.43 1.38
CA ARG A 203 13.30 13.90 0.42
C ARG A 203 12.78 12.63 -0.27
N ALA A 204 12.20 11.70 0.49
CA ALA A 204 11.63 10.48 -0.06
C ALA A 204 10.45 10.77 -1.01
N LEU A 205 9.51 11.60 -0.58
CA LEU A 205 8.28 11.88 -1.30
C LEU A 205 8.51 12.72 -2.55
N LYS A 206 9.40 13.72 -2.50
CA LYS A 206 9.80 14.48 -3.71
C LYS A 206 10.37 13.58 -4.78
N TYR A 207 11.19 12.60 -4.38
CA TYR A 207 11.78 11.66 -5.32
C TYR A 207 10.74 10.71 -5.92
N VAL A 208 9.93 10.03 -5.11
CA VAL A 208 8.97 9.06 -5.67
C VAL A 208 7.89 9.73 -6.52
N PHE A 209 7.48 10.95 -6.18
CA PHE A 209 6.50 11.70 -6.99
C PHE A 209 7.11 12.33 -8.25
N SER A 210 8.43 12.45 -8.38
CA SER A 210 9.06 12.88 -9.63
C SER A 210 9.12 11.76 -10.68
N LEU A 211 8.90 10.51 -10.28
CA LEU A 211 8.86 9.35 -11.18
C LEU A 211 7.46 9.22 -11.80
N SER A 212 7.34 9.55 -13.09
CA SER A 212 6.05 9.57 -13.82
C SER A 212 5.31 8.22 -13.85
N PHE A 213 6.05 7.11 -13.74
CA PHE A 213 5.49 5.76 -13.69
C PHE A 213 4.95 5.37 -12.30
N VAL A 214 5.31 6.09 -11.23
CA VAL A 214 4.76 5.87 -9.89
C VAL A 214 3.41 6.58 -9.76
N LYS A 215 2.34 5.80 -9.67
CA LYS A 215 0.97 6.33 -9.65
C LYS A 215 0.42 6.53 -8.24
N SER A 216 0.80 5.65 -7.32
CA SER A 216 0.41 5.76 -5.91
C SER A 216 1.57 5.39 -4.98
N VAL A 217 1.50 5.82 -3.73
CA VAL A 217 2.47 5.47 -2.68
C VAL A 217 1.75 4.91 -1.46
N ALA A 218 2.25 3.80 -0.91
CA ALA A 218 1.80 3.24 0.37
C ALA A 218 2.83 3.55 1.46
N ILE A 219 2.44 4.37 2.43
CA ILE A 219 3.33 4.91 3.46
C ILE A 219 2.91 4.42 4.84
N GLY A 220 3.80 3.70 5.51
CA GLY A 220 3.56 3.27 6.89
C GLY A 220 4.00 4.34 7.89
N VAL A 221 3.10 4.65 8.82
CA VAL A 221 3.34 5.52 9.99
C VAL A 221 2.88 4.79 11.25
N ALA A 222 3.57 5.04 12.36
CA ALA A 222 3.35 4.36 13.65
C ALA A 222 2.96 5.34 14.77
N SER A 223 2.79 6.63 14.48
CA SER A 223 2.31 7.61 15.45
C SER A 223 1.58 8.76 14.77
N ARG A 224 0.76 9.49 15.54
CA ARG A 224 0.12 10.72 15.06
C ARG A 224 1.14 11.74 14.58
N LYS A 225 2.27 11.90 15.28
CA LYS A 225 3.36 12.80 14.87
C LYS A 225 3.95 12.43 13.52
N GLU A 226 4.26 11.15 13.30
CA GLU A 226 4.76 10.67 12.01
C GLU A 226 3.72 10.85 10.89
N ALA A 227 2.44 10.62 11.19
CA ALA A 227 1.34 10.84 10.25
C ALA A 227 1.22 12.32 9.86
N GLU A 228 1.16 13.22 10.85
CA GLU A 228 1.04 14.66 10.66
C GLU A 228 2.19 15.21 9.80
N GLU A 229 3.44 14.88 10.15
CA GLU A 229 4.62 15.27 9.37
C GLU A 229 4.54 14.73 7.93
N THR A 230 4.33 13.42 7.78
CA THR A 230 4.47 12.75 6.49
C THR A 230 3.37 13.14 5.51
N PHE A 231 2.11 13.15 5.95
CA PHE A 231 0.98 13.45 5.07
C PHE A 231 0.87 14.95 4.76
N THR A 232 1.20 15.84 5.71
CA THR A 232 1.30 17.28 5.42
C THR A 232 2.33 17.56 4.34
N ILE A 233 3.50 16.91 4.41
CA ILE A 233 4.53 17.00 3.37
C ILE A 233 4.01 16.45 2.04
N ALA A 234 3.34 15.30 2.04
CA ALA A 234 2.77 14.70 0.82
C ALA A 234 1.79 15.65 0.12
N TRP A 235 0.88 16.28 0.87
CA TRP A 235 -0.11 17.23 0.34
C TRP A 235 0.52 18.48 -0.22
N ARG A 236 1.52 19.03 0.46
CA ARG A 236 2.29 20.17 -0.04
C ARG A 236 2.98 19.85 -1.37
N ILE A 237 3.61 18.68 -1.50
CA ILE A 237 4.29 18.25 -2.73
C ILE A 237 3.28 18.02 -3.86
N LEU A 238 2.12 17.45 -3.56
CA LEU A 238 1.05 17.20 -4.53
C LEU A 238 0.24 18.47 -4.89
N GLY A 239 0.61 19.63 -4.33
CA GLY A 239 -0.03 20.92 -4.66
C GLY A 239 -1.42 21.10 -4.06
N VAL A 240 -1.76 20.34 -3.01
CA VAL A 240 -3.06 20.44 -2.32
C VAL A 240 -3.00 21.63 -1.36
N LYS A 241 -3.70 22.71 -1.69
CA LYS A 241 -3.77 23.89 -0.82
C LYS A 241 -4.80 23.68 0.29
N GLY A 242 -4.31 23.58 1.53
CA GLY A 242 -4.82 24.34 2.69
C GLY A 242 -6.27 24.22 3.15
N ASP A 243 -7.09 23.30 2.61
CA ASP A 243 -8.42 23.06 3.18
C ASP A 243 -8.83 21.59 3.05
N ILE A 244 -8.19 20.76 3.88
CA ILE A 244 -8.52 19.33 4.05
C ILE A 244 -9.98 19.14 4.53
N SER A 245 -10.62 20.21 5.01
CA SER A 245 -11.99 20.21 5.52
C SER A 245 -13.09 20.27 4.43
N ARG A 246 -12.77 20.67 3.18
CA ARG A 246 -13.80 20.98 2.17
C ARG A 246 -14.06 19.89 1.13
N ASP A 247 -13.24 18.84 1.05
CA ASP A 247 -13.48 17.71 0.14
C ASP A 247 -14.41 16.63 0.77
N LEU A 248 -15.11 16.99 1.85
CA LEU A 248 -16.06 16.15 2.60
C LEU A 248 -17.53 16.33 2.15
N SER A 249 -17.82 17.27 1.26
CA SER A 249 -19.16 17.40 0.68
C SER A 249 -19.13 16.89 -0.76
N GLY A 250 -19.45 15.61 -0.96
CA GLY A 250 -19.87 15.13 -2.26
C GLY A 250 -21.08 15.92 -2.76
N THR A 251 -20.92 16.52 -3.94
CA THR A 251 -21.89 17.03 -4.93
C THR A 251 -21.01 17.79 -5.94
N GLU A 252 -20.94 17.47 -7.24
CA GLU A 252 -21.92 16.90 -8.18
C GLU A 252 -21.30 15.81 -9.07
#